data_AF-A0A7V9HRL4-F1
#
_entry.id   AF-A0A7V9HRL4-F1
#
_cell.length_a   1.000
_cell.length_b   1.000
_cell.length_c   1.000
_cell.angle_alpha   90.00
_cell.angle_beta   90.00
_cell.angle_gamma   90.00
#
_symmetry.space_group_name_H-M   'P 1'
#
loop_
_entity.id
_entity.type
_entity.pdbx_description
1 polymer ?
#
loop_
_entity_poly.entity_id
_entity_poly.type
_entity_poly.pdbx_seq_one_letter_code
_entity_poly.pdbx_strand_id
1 'polypeptide(L)'
;MIGALAALVLLGGGSLVVGQALAALSGGATREQPGDVSWLAPAFGLGTLLVVGGVAVRLPGHATTAAIVLAGAVVGAFVYVRGRVRGARAAALLGAPGVVITVLAAALPFAIAGHVGVLGVGLVNDDMASHLIIADYIGDPTGVVPSFIKGGYPIGPHALVAAIGRGTGADLIDVFAGLTLALPALLGLLGLGMLEGLPRYRRILGACLIALSYLGVSYLAQGAFKEPVLSLLVIGFALCLARLIGLERGREAEPDGTASLRVSPLLLGLPLGVLAAAVVFTYSLPGLLWLGAVGAALVLARVLLLEPRPKLPPNWPRKAAPYAIGAVAVVALATVQEWSRIADFSRVSALNPERFGSQLGNLRGSLSPLEVLGIWPSGDFRVTAGDGGLPALVFYAGAALAAAALLLGLSSAWRQRQLTLAAAAVAVGAVWGLLALIGSPY
;
A
#
# COMPACT_ATOMS: atom_id res chain seq x y z
N MET A 1 -21.02 -5.54 11.29
CA MET A 1 -20.31 -4.45 12.03
C MET A 1 -19.26 -4.99 12.98
N ILE A 2 -19.61 -5.84 13.95
CA ILE A 2 -18.61 -6.39 14.90
C ILE A 2 -17.52 -7.17 14.15
N GLY A 3 -17.89 -8.01 13.17
CA GLY A 3 -16.94 -8.74 12.33
C GLY A 3 -16.00 -7.80 11.57
N ALA A 4 -16.53 -6.75 10.93
CA ALA A 4 -15.71 -5.75 10.24
C ALA A 4 -14.75 -4.99 11.17
N LEU A 5 -15.19 -4.59 12.36
CA LEU A 5 -14.33 -3.94 13.34
C LEU A 5 -13.24 -4.88 13.87
N ALA A 6 -13.57 -6.16 14.11
CA ALA A 6 -12.60 -7.16 14.50
C ALA A 6 -11.56 -7.39 13.39
N ALA A 7 -11.99 -7.51 12.13
CA ALA A 7 -11.12 -7.64 10.98
C ALA A 7 -10.21 -6.40 10.81
N LEU A 8 -10.74 -5.19 11.00
CA LEU A 8 -9.94 -3.95 11.04
C LEU A 8 -8.84 -4.01 12.09
N VAL A 9 -9.16 -4.47 13.31
CA VAL A 9 -8.19 -4.55 14.40
C VAL A 9 -7.13 -5.61 14.11
N LEU A 10 -7.52 -6.77 13.58
CA LEU A 10 -6.60 -7.84 13.20
C LEU A 10 -5.66 -7.42 12.07
N LEU A 11 -6.20 -6.78 11.02
CA LEU A 11 -5.43 -6.31 9.88
C LEU A 11 -4.53 -5.13 10.25
N GLY A 12 -5.09 -4.12 10.91
CA GLY A 12 -4.35 -2.93 11.35
C GLY A 12 -3.28 -3.30 12.38
N GLY A 13 -3.67 -3.98 13.45
CA GLY A 13 -2.76 -4.41 14.51
C GLY A 13 -1.70 -5.40 14.01
N GLY A 14 -2.11 -6.40 13.23
CA GLY A 14 -1.21 -7.38 12.61
C GLY A 14 -0.18 -6.71 11.70
N SER A 15 -0.62 -5.78 10.84
CA SER A 15 0.27 -5.00 9.97
C SER A 15 1.27 -4.17 10.79
N LEU A 16 0.83 -3.51 11.86
CA LEU A 16 1.75 -2.74 12.69
C LEU A 16 2.79 -3.63 13.36
N VAL A 17 2.38 -4.75 13.97
CA VAL A 17 3.30 -5.66 14.68
C VAL A 17 4.29 -6.32 13.73
N VAL A 18 3.81 -6.91 12.64
CA VAL A 18 4.66 -7.56 11.63
C VAL A 18 5.58 -6.55 10.96
N GLY A 19 5.07 -5.36 10.66
CA GLY A 19 5.87 -4.29 10.07
C GLY A 19 6.96 -3.77 11.00
N GLN A 20 6.69 -3.64 12.31
CA GLN A 20 7.72 -3.30 13.30
C GLN A 20 8.76 -4.41 13.40
N ALA A 21 8.36 -5.68 13.34
CA ALA A 21 9.31 -6.79 13.36
C ALA A 21 10.23 -6.77 12.14
N LEU A 22 9.68 -6.53 10.95
CA LEU A 22 10.46 -6.41 9.72
C LEU A 22 11.41 -5.21 9.78
N ALA A 23 10.92 -4.04 10.24
CA ALA A 23 11.76 -2.86 10.41
C ALA A 23 12.90 -3.08 11.42
N ALA A 24 12.59 -3.68 12.57
CA ALA A 24 13.57 -4.02 13.60
C ALA A 24 14.61 -5.03 13.09
N LEU A 25 14.19 -6.06 12.35
CA LEU A 25 15.08 -7.04 11.74
C LEU A 25 16.01 -6.38 10.70
N SER A 26 15.45 -5.59 9.77
CA SER A 26 16.24 -4.89 8.75
C SER A 26 17.14 -3.78 9.32
N GLY A 27 16.76 -3.23 10.47
CA GLY A 27 17.54 -2.21 11.17
C GLY A 27 18.58 -2.78 12.14
N GLY A 28 18.62 -4.11 12.32
CA GLY A 28 19.54 -4.75 13.26
C GLY A 28 19.19 -4.53 14.73
N ALA A 29 17.95 -4.16 15.06
CA ALA A 29 17.55 -3.90 16.43
C ALA A 29 17.67 -5.16 17.31
N THR A 30 18.33 -5.01 18.45
CA THR A 30 18.47 -6.07 19.47
C THR A 30 17.78 -5.63 20.76
N ARG A 31 17.78 -6.51 21.78
CA ARG A 31 17.24 -6.12 23.09
C ARG A 31 18.16 -5.15 23.83
N GLU A 32 19.46 -5.24 23.57
CA GLU A 32 20.48 -4.35 24.13
C GLU A 32 20.49 -3.01 23.39
N GLN A 33 20.16 -3.02 22.10
CA GLN A 33 20.09 -1.83 21.23
C GLN A 33 18.73 -1.80 20.52
N PRO A 34 17.65 -1.39 21.22
CA PRO A 34 16.33 -1.32 20.63
C PRO A 34 16.24 -0.20 19.60
N GLY A 35 15.63 -0.50 18.45
CA GLY A 35 15.33 0.47 17.40
C GLY A 35 14.13 1.34 17.74
N ASP A 36 14.01 2.50 17.10
CA ASP A 36 12.81 3.34 17.19
C ASP A 36 11.61 2.72 16.46
N VAL A 37 10.40 3.08 16.89
CA VAL A 37 9.17 2.79 16.14
C VAL A 37 9.32 3.29 14.70
N SER A 38 9.13 2.39 13.74
CA SER A 38 9.13 2.74 12.33
C SER A 38 7.74 3.12 11.85
N TRP A 39 7.59 4.34 11.32
CA TRP A 39 6.36 4.74 10.63
C TRP A 39 6.19 4.06 9.25
N LEU A 40 7.17 3.28 8.78
CA LEU A 40 7.03 2.42 7.59
C LEU A 40 6.37 1.07 7.91
N ALA A 41 6.20 0.74 9.20
CA ALA A 41 5.57 -0.52 9.62
C ALA A 41 4.20 -0.79 8.98
N PRO A 42 3.29 0.19 8.78
CA PRO A 42 2.03 -0.06 8.08
C PRO A 42 2.21 -0.72 6.71
N ALA A 43 3.13 -0.18 5.87
CA ALA A 43 3.40 -0.71 4.54
C ALA A 43 4.15 -2.05 4.60
N PHE A 44 5.16 -2.16 5.46
CA PHE A 44 5.96 -3.37 5.62
C PHE A 44 5.14 -4.56 6.09
N GLY A 45 4.29 -4.35 7.10
CA GLY A 45 3.51 -5.43 7.66
C GLY A 45 2.35 -5.84 6.78
N LEU A 46 1.61 -4.89 6.19
CA LEU A 46 0.56 -5.26 5.24
C LEU A 46 1.18 -6.00 4.04
N GLY A 47 2.30 -5.51 3.51
CA GLY A 47 3.03 -6.19 2.44
C GLY A 47 3.45 -7.62 2.81
N THR A 48 3.96 -7.81 4.03
CA THR A 48 4.34 -9.13 4.53
C THR A 48 3.12 -10.05 4.66
N LEU A 49 2.02 -9.56 5.24
CA LEU A 49 0.79 -10.34 5.41
C LEU A 49 0.18 -10.75 4.06
N LEU A 50 0.21 -9.86 3.06
CA LEU A 50 -0.25 -10.17 1.70
C LEU A 50 0.59 -11.27 1.05
N VAL A 51 1.91 -11.21 1.18
CA VAL A 51 2.83 -12.23 0.64
C VAL A 51 2.66 -13.56 1.38
N VAL A 52 2.71 -13.54 2.71
CA VAL A 52 2.58 -14.74 3.54
C VAL A 52 1.22 -15.40 3.32
N GLY A 53 0.14 -14.61 3.32
CA GLY A 53 -1.21 -15.11 3.05
C GLY A 53 -1.34 -15.70 1.65
N GLY A 54 -0.86 -14.98 0.63
CA GLY A 54 -0.89 -15.43 -0.77
C GLY A 54 -0.12 -16.73 -1.02
N VAL A 55 1.01 -16.93 -0.34
CA VAL A 55 1.78 -18.19 -0.40
C VAL A 55 1.09 -19.29 0.41
N ALA A 56 0.73 -19.02 1.65
CA ALA A 56 0.22 -20.03 2.59
C ALA A 56 -1.15 -20.59 2.17
N VAL A 57 -1.99 -19.81 1.48
CA VAL A 57 -3.32 -20.26 1.04
C VAL A 57 -3.26 -21.33 -0.05
N ARG A 58 -2.08 -21.54 -0.66
CA ARG A 58 -1.85 -22.59 -1.66
C ARG A 58 -1.42 -23.91 -1.06
N LEU A 59 -1.09 -23.91 0.23
CA LEU A 59 -0.72 -25.12 0.95
C LEU A 59 -1.97 -25.95 1.24
N PRO A 60 -1.84 -27.28 1.45
CA PRO A 60 -2.95 -28.13 1.87
C PRO A 60 -3.69 -27.52 3.07
N GLY A 61 -5.01 -27.47 3.01
CA GLY A 61 -5.85 -26.79 4.01
C GLY A 61 -6.19 -25.33 3.70
N HIS A 62 -5.61 -24.75 2.65
CA HIS A 62 -6.01 -23.48 2.03
C HIS A 62 -6.15 -22.33 3.02
N ALA A 63 -7.34 -21.71 3.15
CA ALA A 63 -7.55 -20.61 4.08
C ALA A 63 -7.28 -21.00 5.54
N THR A 64 -7.49 -22.26 5.94
CA THR A 64 -7.19 -22.72 7.30
C THR A 64 -5.68 -22.67 7.56
N THR A 65 -4.88 -23.14 6.60
CA THR A 65 -3.41 -23.10 6.69
C THR A 65 -2.89 -21.68 6.65
N ALA A 66 -3.43 -20.84 5.76
CA ALA A 66 -3.11 -19.42 5.73
C ALA A 66 -3.44 -18.72 7.06
N ALA A 67 -4.59 -19.02 7.68
CA ALA A 67 -4.97 -18.46 8.97
C ALA A 67 -3.97 -18.82 10.07
N ILE A 68 -3.57 -20.10 10.15
CA ILE A 68 -2.60 -20.59 11.14
C ILE A 68 -1.23 -19.93 10.91
N VAL A 69 -0.76 -19.87 9.67
CA VAL A 69 0.55 -19.28 9.33
C VAL A 69 0.56 -17.78 9.63
N LEU A 70 -0.50 -17.05 9.28
CA LEU A 70 -0.61 -15.61 9.56
C LEU A 70 -0.69 -15.34 11.07
N ALA A 71 -1.48 -16.12 11.81
CA ALA A 71 -1.54 -16.02 13.27
C ALA A 71 -0.15 -16.27 13.90
N GLY A 72 0.53 -17.34 13.46
CA GLY A 72 1.90 -17.65 13.88
C GLY A 72 2.89 -16.54 13.54
N ALA A 73 2.79 -15.93 12.35
CA ALA A 73 3.63 -14.81 11.95
C ALA A 73 3.40 -13.56 12.82
N VAL A 74 2.15 -13.22 13.13
CA VAL A 74 1.81 -12.08 14.00
C VAL A 74 2.29 -12.34 15.44
N VAL A 75 2.08 -13.52 15.99
CA VAL A 75 2.55 -13.89 17.34
C VAL A 75 4.08 -13.91 17.40
N GLY A 76 4.74 -14.51 16.40
CA GLY A 76 6.20 -14.52 16.29
C GLY A 76 6.78 -13.12 16.18
N ALA A 77 6.18 -12.26 15.35
CA ALA A 77 6.54 -10.86 15.23
C ALA A 77 6.37 -10.10 16.55
N PHE A 78 5.25 -10.31 17.26
CA PHE A 78 5.00 -9.71 18.57
C PHE A 78 6.07 -10.09 19.61
N VAL A 79 6.37 -11.38 19.71
CA VAL A 79 7.42 -11.89 20.60
C VAL A 79 8.79 -11.33 20.22
N TYR A 80 9.07 -11.23 18.91
CA TYR A 80 10.33 -10.68 18.41
C TYR A 80 10.52 -9.21 18.78
N VAL A 81 9.52 -8.35 18.54
CA VAL A 81 9.63 -6.90 18.81
C VAL A 81 9.68 -6.55 20.29
N ARG A 82 9.24 -7.46 21.18
CA ARG A 82 9.25 -7.23 22.63
C ARG A 82 10.67 -6.98 23.14
N GLY A 83 10.89 -5.74 23.61
CA GLY A 83 12.18 -5.26 24.09
C GLY A 83 13.15 -4.83 22.98
N ARG A 84 12.77 -4.90 21.70
CA ARG A 84 13.60 -4.48 20.54
C ARG A 84 13.13 -3.17 19.90
N VAL A 85 11.98 -2.65 20.32
CA VAL A 85 11.40 -1.41 19.80
C VAL A 85 11.11 -0.45 20.95
N ARG A 86 11.69 0.76 20.90
CA ARG A 86 11.47 1.84 21.86
C ARG A 86 10.49 2.89 21.32
N GLY A 87 9.85 3.63 22.21
CA GLY A 87 8.94 4.72 21.83
C GLY A 87 7.52 4.28 21.43
N ALA A 88 7.17 3.00 21.57
CA ALA A 88 5.84 2.46 21.23
C ALA A 88 4.68 3.24 21.86
N ARG A 89 4.80 3.60 23.15
CA ARG A 89 3.78 4.39 23.86
C ARG A 89 3.62 5.79 23.26
N ALA A 90 4.72 6.48 23.00
CA ALA A 90 4.69 7.83 22.43
C ALA A 90 4.11 7.82 21.00
N ALA A 91 4.52 6.84 20.19
CA ALA A 91 3.96 6.64 18.86
C ALA A 91 2.46 6.31 18.91
N ALA A 92 2.02 5.47 19.84
CA ALA A 92 0.60 5.17 20.02
C ALA A 92 -0.21 6.41 20.41
N LEU A 93 0.28 7.23 21.35
CA LEU A 93 -0.38 8.47 21.75
C LEU A 93 -0.46 9.52 20.62
N LEU A 94 0.51 9.50 19.70
CA LEU A 94 0.49 10.35 18.52
C LEU A 94 -0.43 9.79 17.43
N GLY A 95 -0.39 8.48 17.20
CA GLY A 95 -1.11 7.80 16.13
C GLY A 95 -2.58 7.56 16.40
N ALA A 96 -2.96 7.26 17.64
CA ALA A 96 -4.32 6.87 18.00
C ALA A 96 -5.38 7.92 17.60
N PRO A 97 -5.19 9.24 17.82
CA PRO A 97 -6.16 10.23 17.37
C PRO A 97 -6.35 10.23 15.85
N GLY A 98 -5.26 10.11 15.08
CA GLY A 98 -5.32 10.03 13.62
C GLY A 98 -6.04 8.78 13.15
N VAL A 99 -5.74 7.62 13.73
CA VAL A 99 -6.44 6.36 13.44
C VAL A 99 -7.92 6.49 13.72
N VAL A 100 -8.31 7.00 14.89
CA VAL A 100 -9.73 7.17 15.26
C VAL A 100 -10.44 8.08 14.26
N ILE A 101 -9.87 9.25 13.94
CA ILE A 101 -10.47 10.19 12.99
C ILE A 101 -10.63 9.55 11.60
N THR A 102 -9.57 8.92 11.09
CA THR A 102 -9.59 8.29 9.75
C THR A 102 -10.57 7.13 9.67
N VAL A 103 -10.64 6.26 10.68
CA VAL A 103 -11.59 5.15 10.71
C VAL A 103 -13.02 5.65 10.81
N LEU A 104 -13.30 6.64 11.66
CA LEU A 104 -14.66 7.21 11.78
C LEU A 104 -15.11 7.86 10.47
N ALA A 105 -14.23 8.61 9.81
CA ALA A 105 -14.53 9.21 8.50
C ALA A 105 -14.72 8.14 7.41
N ALA A 106 -13.85 7.12 7.38
CA ALA A 106 -13.96 5.99 6.45
C ALA A 106 -15.19 5.12 6.71
N ALA A 107 -15.72 5.12 7.93
CA ALA A 107 -16.94 4.41 8.30
C ALA A 107 -18.23 5.16 7.92
N LEU A 108 -18.14 6.44 7.54
CA LEU A 108 -19.30 7.28 7.24
C LEU A 108 -20.20 6.68 6.13
N PRO A 109 -19.69 6.10 5.03
CA PRO A 109 -20.54 5.45 4.03
C PRO A 109 -21.37 4.29 4.59
N PHE A 110 -20.81 3.47 5.48
CA PHE A 110 -21.54 2.38 6.14
C PHE A 110 -22.58 2.92 7.12
N ALA A 111 -22.25 3.99 7.86
CA ALA A 111 -23.17 4.64 8.78
C ALA A 111 -24.37 5.26 8.03
N ILE A 112 -24.12 5.92 6.90
CA ILE A 112 -25.16 6.49 6.04
C ILE A 112 -26.03 5.39 5.42
N ALA A 113 -25.42 4.29 4.96
CA ALA A 113 -26.14 3.15 4.41
C ALA A 113 -26.98 2.41 5.47
N GLY A 114 -26.68 2.60 6.77
CA GLY A 114 -27.36 1.91 7.86
C GLY A 114 -26.96 0.43 8.01
N HIS A 115 -25.98 -0.04 7.24
CA HIS A 115 -25.47 -1.41 7.32
C HIS A 115 -23.98 -1.48 6.93
N VAL A 116 -23.32 -2.56 7.37
CA VAL A 116 -22.02 -2.97 6.82
C VAL A 116 -22.29 -3.96 5.69
N GLY A 117 -21.70 -3.73 4.53
CA GLY A 117 -21.95 -4.55 3.36
C GLY A 117 -21.28 -4.01 2.11
N VAL A 118 -21.65 -4.56 0.96
CA VAL A 118 -21.23 -4.02 -0.33
C VAL A 118 -21.90 -2.66 -0.52
N LEU A 119 -21.07 -1.61 -0.56
CA LEU A 119 -21.51 -0.24 -0.82
C LEU A 119 -21.59 0.01 -2.34
N GLY A 120 -22.39 1.00 -2.76
CA GLY A 120 -22.40 1.46 -4.16
C GLY A 120 -23.07 0.51 -5.17
N VAL A 121 -24.10 -0.24 -4.76
CA VAL A 121 -24.86 -1.16 -5.61
C VAL A 121 -25.53 -0.39 -6.76
N GLY A 122 -24.91 -0.45 -7.93
CA GLY A 122 -25.56 -0.14 -9.21
C GLY A 122 -25.73 -1.43 -10.01
N LEU A 123 -26.69 -1.45 -10.94
CA LEU A 123 -27.00 -2.54 -11.88
C LEU A 123 -25.81 -3.14 -12.67
N VAL A 124 -24.62 -2.55 -12.57
CA VAL A 124 -23.41 -2.85 -13.37
C VAL A 124 -22.15 -2.99 -12.48
N ASN A 125 -22.22 -2.77 -11.16
CA ASN A 125 -21.04 -2.72 -10.28
C ASN A 125 -20.81 -4.08 -9.59
N ASP A 126 -19.88 -4.88 -10.09
CA ASP A 126 -19.66 -6.28 -9.65
C ASP A 126 -18.22 -6.57 -9.16
N ASP A 127 -17.38 -5.55 -8.92
CA ASP A 127 -15.99 -5.77 -8.48
C ASP A 127 -15.93 -6.47 -7.12
N MET A 128 -16.73 -5.99 -6.16
CA MET A 128 -16.79 -6.63 -4.85
C MET A 128 -17.36 -8.05 -4.94
N ALA A 129 -18.35 -8.34 -5.80
CA ALA A 129 -18.83 -9.71 -5.94
C ALA A 129 -17.76 -10.62 -6.56
N SER A 130 -17.04 -10.13 -7.56
CA SER A 130 -15.88 -10.84 -8.12
C SER A 130 -14.83 -11.11 -7.04
N HIS A 131 -14.55 -10.14 -6.16
CA HIS A 131 -13.65 -10.33 -5.04
C HIS A 131 -14.16 -11.33 -4.00
N LEU A 132 -15.46 -11.32 -3.70
CA LEU A 132 -16.08 -12.32 -2.81
C LEU A 132 -15.98 -13.72 -3.39
N ILE A 133 -16.32 -13.91 -4.67
CA ILE A 133 -16.22 -15.21 -5.38
C ILE A 133 -14.77 -15.71 -5.40
N ILE A 134 -13.80 -14.82 -5.65
CA ILE A 134 -12.37 -15.16 -5.63
C ILE A 134 -11.94 -15.59 -4.22
N ALA A 135 -12.31 -14.82 -3.19
CA ALA A 135 -11.92 -15.13 -1.81
C ALA A 135 -12.55 -16.43 -1.29
N ASP A 136 -13.83 -16.66 -1.62
CA ASP A 136 -14.56 -17.88 -1.29
C ASP A 136 -13.90 -19.10 -1.93
N TYR A 137 -13.70 -19.08 -3.26
CA TYR A 137 -13.06 -20.17 -3.99
C TYR A 137 -11.63 -20.46 -3.51
N ILE A 138 -10.83 -19.44 -3.20
CA ILE A 138 -9.46 -19.67 -2.70
C ILE A 138 -9.49 -20.26 -1.28
N GLY A 139 -10.49 -19.90 -0.49
CA GLY A 139 -10.65 -20.41 0.86
C GLY A 139 -11.02 -21.89 0.91
N ASP A 140 -11.89 -22.29 -0.01
CA ASP A 140 -12.31 -23.68 -0.22
C ASP A 140 -12.48 -23.95 -1.73
N PRO A 141 -11.43 -24.45 -2.42
CA PRO A 141 -11.44 -24.58 -3.88
C PRO A 141 -12.21 -25.82 -4.33
N THR A 142 -13.50 -25.82 -4.07
CA THR A 142 -14.46 -26.80 -4.57
C THR A 142 -15.31 -26.17 -5.68
N GLY A 143 -15.77 -26.99 -6.63
CA GLY A 143 -16.63 -26.54 -7.71
C GLY A 143 -15.91 -25.85 -8.89
N VAL A 144 -16.61 -24.92 -9.54
CA VAL A 144 -16.16 -24.31 -10.80
C VAL A 144 -15.12 -23.23 -10.53
N VAL A 145 -13.93 -23.39 -11.10
CA VAL A 145 -12.85 -22.39 -10.99
C VAL A 145 -13.30 -21.06 -11.62
N PRO A 146 -13.30 -19.93 -10.87
CA PRO A 146 -13.67 -18.62 -11.40
C PRO A 146 -12.78 -18.18 -12.57
N SER A 147 -13.34 -17.44 -13.53
CA SER A 147 -12.64 -16.96 -14.72
C SER A 147 -11.39 -16.13 -14.38
N PHE A 148 -11.47 -15.26 -13.38
CA PHE A 148 -10.33 -14.48 -12.90
C PHE A 148 -9.19 -15.35 -12.36
N ILE A 149 -9.52 -16.41 -11.61
CA ILE A 149 -8.51 -17.36 -11.11
C ILE A 149 -7.84 -18.09 -12.28
N LYS A 150 -8.63 -18.59 -13.25
CA LYS A 150 -8.10 -19.22 -14.47
C LYS A 150 -7.21 -18.27 -15.27
N GLY A 151 -7.60 -17.01 -15.38
CA GLY A 151 -6.86 -15.96 -16.07
C GLY A 151 -5.67 -15.43 -15.28
N GLY A 152 -5.43 -15.96 -14.09
CA GLY A 152 -4.25 -15.69 -13.30
C GLY A 152 -4.25 -14.41 -12.47
N TYR A 153 -5.43 -13.90 -12.17
CA TYR A 153 -5.65 -12.69 -11.40
C TYR A 153 -4.94 -12.71 -10.04
N PRO A 154 -4.22 -11.64 -9.61
CA PRO A 154 -3.47 -11.60 -8.35
C PRO A 154 -4.38 -11.67 -7.10
N ILE A 155 -3.99 -12.49 -6.10
CA ILE A 155 -4.87 -12.96 -4.99
C ILE A 155 -4.41 -12.63 -3.56
N GLY A 156 -3.32 -11.87 -3.37
CA GLY A 156 -2.79 -11.59 -2.03
C GLY A 156 -3.84 -11.05 -1.05
N PRO A 157 -4.60 -10.00 -1.41
CA PRO A 157 -5.68 -9.50 -0.55
C PRO A 157 -6.79 -10.52 -0.29
N HIS A 158 -7.17 -11.31 -1.31
CA HIS A 158 -8.20 -12.34 -1.21
C HIS A 158 -7.78 -13.47 -0.27
N ALA A 159 -6.53 -13.91 -0.36
CA ALA A 159 -5.95 -14.91 0.52
C ALA A 159 -5.95 -14.45 1.99
N LEU A 160 -5.61 -13.18 2.21
CA LEU A 160 -5.64 -12.57 3.54
C LEU A 160 -7.06 -12.50 4.11
N VAL A 161 -8.03 -12.09 3.28
CA VAL A 161 -9.46 -12.03 3.67
C VAL A 161 -10.02 -13.42 3.96
N ALA A 162 -9.78 -14.40 3.08
CA ALA A 162 -10.20 -15.79 3.26
C ALA A 162 -9.62 -16.40 4.54
N ALA A 163 -8.33 -16.15 4.81
CA ALA A 163 -7.67 -16.62 6.02
C ALA A 163 -8.27 -16.01 7.30
N ILE A 164 -8.54 -14.70 7.31
CA ILE A 164 -9.17 -14.05 8.48
C ILE A 164 -10.61 -14.54 8.66
N GLY A 165 -11.39 -14.63 7.58
CA GLY A 165 -12.76 -15.16 7.64
C GLY A 165 -12.77 -16.57 8.20
N ARG A 166 -11.88 -17.44 7.69
CA ARG A 166 -11.76 -18.83 8.18
C ARG A 166 -11.28 -18.92 9.62
N GLY A 167 -10.30 -18.11 10.02
CA GLY A 167 -9.71 -18.15 11.36
C GLY A 167 -10.60 -17.54 12.45
N THR A 168 -11.52 -16.65 12.08
CA THR A 168 -12.41 -15.95 13.03
C THR A 168 -13.86 -16.40 12.97
N GLY A 169 -14.27 -17.08 11.89
CA GLY A 169 -15.67 -17.38 11.58
C GLY A 169 -16.46 -16.17 11.07
N ALA A 170 -15.81 -15.05 10.76
CA ALA A 170 -16.46 -13.86 10.22
C ALA A 170 -16.78 -14.01 8.72
N ASP A 171 -17.91 -13.46 8.30
CA ASP A 171 -18.31 -13.42 6.90
C ASP A 171 -17.31 -12.62 6.05
N LEU A 172 -17.06 -13.07 4.81
CA LEU A 172 -16.12 -12.43 3.90
C LEU A 172 -16.47 -10.94 3.65
N ILE A 173 -17.75 -10.60 3.64
CA ILE A 173 -18.24 -9.23 3.50
C ILE A 173 -17.73 -8.35 4.66
N ASP A 174 -17.87 -8.84 5.90
CA ASP A 174 -17.41 -8.13 7.09
C ASP A 174 -15.87 -7.99 7.05
N VAL A 175 -15.14 -9.04 6.64
CA VAL A 175 -13.68 -9.01 6.57
C VAL A 175 -13.18 -8.04 5.48
N PHE A 176 -13.80 -8.02 4.30
CA PHE A 176 -13.49 -7.02 3.27
C PHE A 176 -13.79 -5.60 3.73
N ALA A 177 -14.91 -5.37 4.43
CA ALA A 177 -15.20 -4.08 5.04
C ALA A 177 -14.14 -3.68 6.08
N GLY A 178 -13.68 -4.63 6.91
CA GLY A 178 -12.60 -4.41 7.86
C GLY A 178 -11.27 -4.07 7.18
N LEU A 179 -10.90 -4.76 6.09
CA LEU A 179 -9.73 -4.43 5.27
C LEU A 179 -9.85 -3.01 4.73
N THR A 180 -10.98 -2.70 4.13
CA THR A 180 -11.30 -1.41 3.52
C THR A 180 -11.16 -0.27 4.54
N LEU A 181 -11.66 -0.46 5.76
CA LEU A 181 -11.51 0.51 6.85
C LEU A 181 -10.09 0.57 7.45
N ALA A 182 -9.31 -0.52 7.38
CA ALA A 182 -7.94 -0.54 7.89
C ALA A 182 -6.96 0.23 7.00
N LEU A 183 -7.16 0.25 5.68
CA LEU A 183 -6.28 0.93 4.73
C LEU A 183 -6.08 2.43 4.99
N PRO A 184 -7.13 3.26 5.17
CA PRO A 184 -6.94 4.68 5.49
C PRO A 184 -6.22 4.87 6.84
N ALA A 185 -6.49 4.02 7.83
CA ALA A 185 -5.77 4.08 9.11
C ALA A 185 -4.27 3.80 8.94
N LEU A 186 -3.92 2.76 8.17
CA LEU A 186 -2.53 2.40 7.87
C LEU A 186 -1.82 3.50 7.05
N LEU A 187 -2.51 4.08 6.07
CA LEU A 187 -1.99 5.19 5.27
C LEU A 187 -1.80 6.46 6.11
N GLY A 188 -2.72 6.75 7.04
CA GLY A 188 -2.59 7.84 7.99
C GLY A 188 -1.40 7.67 8.91
N LEU A 189 -1.16 6.46 9.44
CA LEU A 189 0.02 6.16 10.25
C LEU A 189 1.32 6.33 9.45
N LEU A 190 1.35 5.93 8.18
CA LEU A 190 2.48 6.20 7.29
C LEU A 190 2.68 7.71 7.07
N GLY A 191 1.57 8.44 6.85
CA GLY A 191 1.54 9.90 6.71
C GLY A 191 2.06 10.65 7.94
N LEU A 192 1.80 10.14 9.15
CA LEU A 192 2.41 10.70 10.35
C LEU A 192 3.93 10.65 10.24
N GLY A 193 4.52 9.55 9.76
CA GLY A 193 5.97 9.45 9.54
C GLY A 193 6.50 10.51 8.57
N MET A 194 5.77 10.77 7.48
CA MET A 194 6.14 11.75 6.46
C MET A 194 6.09 13.19 6.98
N LEU A 195 5.30 13.46 8.02
CA LEU A 195 5.03 14.80 8.56
C LEU A 195 5.75 15.06 9.89
N GLU A 196 6.88 14.38 10.15
CA GLU A 196 7.59 14.46 11.42
C GLU A 196 8.05 15.86 11.81
N GLY A 197 8.35 16.73 10.84
CA GLY A 197 8.73 18.13 11.09
C GLY A 197 7.58 19.04 11.51
N LEU A 198 6.33 18.57 11.55
CA LEU A 198 5.17 19.38 11.92
C LEU A 198 4.80 19.22 13.41
N PRO A 199 4.27 20.29 14.05
CA PRO A 199 3.68 20.21 15.38
C PRO A 199 2.58 19.14 15.44
N ARG A 200 2.41 18.50 16.60
CA ARG A 200 1.51 17.35 16.83
C ARG A 200 0.15 17.48 16.13
N TYR A 201 -0.54 18.60 16.34
CA TYR A 201 -1.87 18.82 15.76
C TYR A 201 -1.85 18.87 14.23
N ARG A 202 -0.94 19.65 13.65
CA ARG A 202 -0.78 19.77 12.18
C ARG A 202 -0.36 18.44 11.55
N ARG A 203 0.48 17.68 12.25
CA ARG A 203 0.92 16.33 11.85
C ARG A 203 -0.26 15.37 11.80
N ILE A 204 -1.11 15.35 12.83
CA ILE A 204 -2.31 14.51 12.87
C ILE A 204 -3.30 14.91 11.77
N LEU A 205 -3.59 16.20 11.63
CA LEU A 205 -4.49 16.68 10.58
C LEU A 205 -3.97 16.33 9.18
N GLY A 206 -2.69 16.61 8.91
CA GLY A 206 -2.08 16.30 7.62
C GLY A 206 -2.12 14.80 7.33
N ALA A 207 -1.87 13.94 8.32
CA ALA A 207 -2.00 12.50 8.18
C ALA A 207 -3.45 12.06 7.86
N CYS A 208 -4.45 12.69 8.50
CA CYS A 208 -5.84 12.44 8.18
C CYS A 208 -6.19 12.87 6.74
N LEU A 209 -5.68 14.02 6.29
CA LEU A 209 -5.88 14.50 4.91
C LEU A 209 -5.22 13.59 3.88
N ILE A 210 -4.05 13.03 4.17
CA ILE A 210 -3.40 12.02 3.32
C ILE A 210 -4.27 10.77 3.25
N ALA A 211 -4.67 10.23 4.41
CA ALA A 211 -5.47 9.02 4.54
C ALA A 211 -6.86 9.11 3.89
N LEU A 212 -7.48 10.29 3.97
CA LEU A 212 -8.84 10.56 3.52
C LEU A 212 -8.89 11.40 2.25
N SER A 213 -7.77 11.54 1.53
CA SER A 213 -7.79 12.04 0.16
C SER A 213 -8.89 11.27 -0.57
N TYR A 214 -9.90 11.98 -1.10
CA TYR A 214 -11.26 11.46 -1.35
C TYR A 214 -11.32 10.13 -2.13
N LEU A 215 -10.26 9.85 -2.90
CA LEU A 215 -9.94 8.55 -3.48
C LEU A 215 -10.19 7.37 -2.51
N GLY A 216 -9.80 7.50 -1.24
CA GLY A 216 -10.03 6.48 -0.23
C GLY A 216 -11.51 6.18 -0.06
N VAL A 217 -12.34 7.20 0.21
CA VAL A 217 -13.78 7.08 0.50
C VAL A 217 -14.58 6.59 -0.72
N SER A 218 -14.27 7.09 -1.92
CA SER A 218 -14.94 6.64 -3.16
C SER A 218 -14.61 5.19 -3.52
N TYR A 219 -13.39 4.73 -3.25
CA TYR A 219 -13.02 3.33 -3.41
C TYR A 219 -13.61 2.41 -2.33
N LEU A 220 -13.78 2.89 -1.08
CA LEU A 220 -14.53 2.12 -0.06
C LEU A 220 -15.96 1.84 -0.55
N ALA A 221 -16.56 2.81 -1.23
CA ALA A 221 -17.89 2.68 -1.80
C ALA A 221 -17.95 1.75 -3.03
N GLN A 222 -16.81 1.34 -3.61
CA GLN A 222 -16.74 0.50 -4.82
C GLN A 222 -16.16 -0.90 -4.57
N GLY A 223 -15.58 -1.14 -3.40
CA GLY A 223 -14.83 -2.37 -3.16
C GLY A 223 -13.45 -2.41 -3.82
N ALA A 224 -12.96 -1.26 -4.31
CA ALA A 224 -11.65 -1.09 -4.96
C ALA A 224 -10.52 -0.93 -3.91
N PHE A 225 -10.32 -1.98 -3.10
CA PHE A 225 -9.31 -1.95 -2.02
C PHE A 225 -7.88 -2.12 -2.53
N LYS A 226 -7.67 -2.50 -3.79
CA LYS A 226 -6.34 -2.79 -4.32
C LYS A 226 -5.54 -1.53 -4.55
N GLU A 227 -6.16 -0.47 -5.06
CA GLU A 227 -5.53 0.81 -5.39
C GLU A 227 -4.97 1.48 -4.13
N PRO A 228 -5.71 1.55 -2.99
CA PRO A 228 -5.13 2.04 -1.74
C PRO A 228 -4.03 1.11 -1.17
N VAL A 229 -4.13 -0.21 -1.34
CA VAL A 229 -3.05 -1.15 -0.99
C VAL A 229 -1.79 -0.82 -1.80
N LEU A 230 -1.91 -0.69 -3.13
CA LEU A 230 -0.79 -0.37 -4.01
C LEU A 230 -0.18 0.99 -3.65
N SER A 231 -1.02 1.98 -3.37
CA SER A 231 -0.57 3.31 -2.93
C SER A 231 0.29 3.23 -1.66
N LEU A 232 -0.17 2.46 -0.65
CA LEU A 232 0.59 2.23 0.58
C LEU A 232 1.93 1.54 0.29
N LEU A 233 1.95 0.53 -0.58
CA LEU A 233 3.16 -0.21 -0.95
C LEU A 233 4.16 0.66 -1.73
N VAL A 234 3.69 1.47 -2.68
CA VAL A 234 4.52 2.37 -3.50
C VAL A 234 5.13 3.47 -2.64
N ILE A 235 4.34 4.11 -1.76
CA ILE A 235 4.86 5.16 -0.85
C ILE A 235 5.85 4.53 0.14
N GLY A 236 5.52 3.37 0.72
CA GLY A 236 6.42 2.63 1.61
C GLY A 236 7.74 2.27 0.93
N PHE A 237 7.69 1.85 -0.34
CA PHE A 237 8.86 1.52 -1.14
C PHE A 237 9.71 2.76 -1.42
N ALA A 238 9.07 3.86 -1.83
CA ALA A 238 9.74 5.13 -2.11
C ALA A 238 10.53 5.63 -0.90
N LEU A 239 9.88 5.67 0.28
CA LEU A 239 10.50 6.11 1.53
C LEU A 239 11.62 5.15 1.99
N CYS A 240 11.40 3.84 1.88
CA CYS A 240 12.42 2.85 2.23
C CYS A 240 13.66 2.96 1.32
N LEU A 241 13.46 3.09 0.01
CA LEU A 241 14.55 3.22 -0.95
C LEU A 241 15.28 4.56 -0.78
N ALA A 242 14.54 5.64 -0.56
CA ALA A 242 15.12 6.96 -0.30
C ALA A 242 16.04 6.96 0.92
N ARG A 243 15.67 6.25 2.00
CA ARG A 243 16.55 6.03 3.16
C ARG A 243 17.80 5.25 2.79
N LEU A 244 17.65 4.17 2.05
CA LEU A 244 18.76 3.30 1.66
C LEU A 244 19.80 4.03 0.78
N ILE A 245 19.34 4.89 -0.14
CA ILE A 245 20.23 5.65 -1.05
C ILE A 245 20.68 7.01 -0.47
N GLY A 246 20.29 7.32 0.78
CA GLY A 246 20.64 8.56 1.46
C GLY A 246 20.06 9.81 0.81
N LEU A 247 18.81 9.75 0.35
CA LEU A 247 18.08 10.89 -0.21
C LEU A 247 17.44 11.76 0.90
N GLU A 248 17.11 11.18 2.06
CA GLU A 248 16.60 11.94 3.21
C GLU A 248 17.76 12.68 3.92
N ARG A 249 17.80 14.02 3.78
CA ARG A 249 18.69 14.90 4.57
C ARG A 249 17.92 15.47 5.76
N GLY A 250 18.44 15.27 6.97
CA GLY A 250 17.86 15.87 8.18
C GLY A 250 18.09 15.07 9.46
N ARG A 251 18.37 13.77 9.35
CA ARG A 251 19.16 13.07 10.37
C ARG A 251 20.60 13.17 9.90
N GLU A 252 21.38 14.05 10.52
CA GLU A 252 22.80 13.78 10.65
C GLU A 252 22.88 12.35 11.18
N ALA A 253 23.21 11.40 10.30
CA ALA A 253 23.92 10.24 10.74
C ALA A 253 25.25 10.83 11.22
N GLU A 254 25.28 11.34 12.45
CA GLU A 254 26.52 11.40 13.19
C GLU A 254 27.12 10.00 13.01
N PRO A 255 28.31 9.90 12.41
CA PRO A 255 29.07 8.67 12.47
C PRO A 255 29.58 8.55 13.90
N ASP A 256 28.67 8.42 14.86
CA ASP A 256 29.03 8.24 16.24
C ASP A 256 29.65 6.85 16.31
N GLY A 257 30.92 6.83 16.69
CA GLY A 257 31.86 5.71 16.57
C GLY A 257 31.53 4.49 17.44
N THR A 258 30.27 4.27 17.77
CA THR A 258 29.79 3.22 18.66
C THR A 258 28.94 2.21 17.90
N ALA A 259 29.56 1.07 17.59
CA ALA A 259 28.94 -0.18 17.18
C ALA A 259 27.89 -0.08 16.06
N SER A 260 28.33 0.11 14.83
CA SER A 260 27.55 -0.34 13.67
C SER A 260 27.35 -1.85 13.79
N LEU A 261 26.20 -2.28 14.31
CA LEU A 261 25.74 -3.64 14.08
C LEU A 261 25.76 -3.80 12.56
N ARG A 262 26.69 -4.64 12.07
CA ARG A 262 26.87 -4.94 10.64
C ARG A 262 25.65 -5.73 10.19
N VAL A 263 24.53 -5.07 9.98
CA VAL A 263 23.37 -5.67 9.35
C VAL A 263 23.79 -6.07 7.95
N SER A 264 23.53 -7.33 7.59
CA SER A 264 23.89 -7.78 6.25
C SER A 264 23.14 -6.94 5.21
N PRO A 265 23.79 -6.57 4.09
CA PRO A 265 23.12 -5.90 2.98
C PRO A 265 21.85 -6.59 2.49
N LEU A 266 21.78 -7.92 2.63
CA LEU A 266 20.61 -8.72 2.31
C LEU A 266 19.41 -8.36 3.20
N LEU A 267 19.62 -8.23 4.52
CA LEU A 267 18.57 -7.84 5.46
C LEU A 267 18.12 -6.39 5.27
N LEU A 268 19.01 -5.51 4.80
CA LEU A 268 18.65 -4.14 4.45
C LEU A 268 17.78 -4.06 3.18
N GLY A 269 17.99 -4.95 2.21
CA GLY A 269 17.17 -5.07 1.00
C GLY A 269 15.83 -5.79 1.21
N LEU A 270 15.69 -6.54 2.31
CA LEU A 270 14.53 -7.38 2.59
C LEU A 270 13.18 -6.60 2.53
N PRO A 271 13.02 -5.42 3.16
CA PRO A 271 11.74 -4.70 3.10
C PRO A 271 11.37 -4.26 1.67
N LEU A 272 12.34 -3.87 0.85
CA LEU A 272 12.10 -3.51 -0.56
C LEU A 272 11.63 -4.74 -1.36
N GLY A 273 12.25 -5.90 -1.13
CA GLY A 273 11.83 -7.17 -1.72
C GLY A 273 10.42 -7.59 -1.31
N VAL A 274 10.08 -7.45 -0.03
CA VAL A 274 8.73 -7.75 0.50
C VAL A 274 7.69 -6.85 -0.13
N LEU A 275 7.94 -5.53 -0.22
CA LEU A 275 7.01 -4.59 -0.84
C LEU A 275 6.83 -4.89 -2.34
N ALA A 276 7.91 -5.22 -3.06
CA ALA A 276 7.82 -5.63 -4.45
C ALA A 276 7.04 -6.94 -4.64
N ALA A 277 7.27 -7.94 -3.79
CA ALA A 277 6.49 -9.17 -3.80
C ALA A 277 5.01 -8.91 -3.51
N ALA A 278 4.70 -8.06 -2.52
CA ALA A 278 3.33 -7.68 -2.19
C ALA A 278 2.63 -6.97 -3.36
N VAL A 279 3.36 -6.16 -4.13
CA VAL A 279 2.85 -5.55 -5.36
C VAL A 279 2.50 -6.62 -6.39
N VAL A 280 3.33 -7.66 -6.57
CA VAL A 280 2.98 -8.80 -7.45
C VAL A 280 1.75 -9.55 -6.95
N PHE A 281 1.64 -9.79 -5.64
CA PHE A 281 0.46 -10.44 -5.07
C PHE A 281 -0.81 -9.59 -5.15
N THR A 282 -0.72 -8.27 -5.33
CA THR A 282 -1.86 -7.35 -5.41
C THR A 282 -2.25 -7.02 -6.86
N TYR A 283 -1.26 -6.73 -7.70
CA TYR A 283 -1.38 -6.21 -9.08
C TYR A 283 -0.61 -7.01 -10.15
N SER A 284 -0.03 -8.17 -9.80
CA SER A 284 0.81 -8.95 -10.71
C SER A 284 2.06 -8.16 -11.17
N LEU A 285 2.76 -8.67 -12.19
CA LEU A 285 3.98 -8.04 -12.74
C LEU A 285 3.78 -6.60 -13.22
N PRO A 286 2.64 -6.20 -13.84
CA PRO A 286 2.43 -4.81 -14.24
C PRO A 286 2.55 -3.84 -13.06
N GLY A 287 2.19 -4.27 -11.85
CA GLY A 287 2.37 -3.47 -10.63
C GLY A 287 3.83 -3.04 -10.39
N LEU A 288 4.82 -3.85 -10.82
CA LEU A 288 6.25 -3.53 -10.66
C LEU A 288 6.69 -2.33 -11.52
N LEU A 289 5.94 -1.96 -12.56
CA LEU A 289 6.21 -0.75 -13.35
C LEU A 289 6.23 0.49 -12.46
N TRP A 290 5.28 0.60 -11.52
CA TRP A 290 5.20 1.70 -10.57
C TRP A 290 6.44 1.77 -9.67
N LEU A 291 6.89 0.63 -9.16
CA LEU A 291 8.08 0.56 -8.31
C LEU A 291 9.36 0.86 -9.10
N GLY A 292 9.46 0.35 -10.33
CA GLY A 292 10.59 0.59 -11.22
C GLY A 292 10.72 2.08 -11.58
N ALA A 293 9.62 2.72 -11.97
CA ALA A 293 9.58 4.14 -12.29
C ALA A 293 9.94 5.02 -11.08
N VAL A 294 9.35 4.76 -9.92
CA VAL A 294 9.66 5.47 -8.67
C VAL A 294 11.12 5.25 -8.27
N GLY A 295 11.61 4.01 -8.34
CA GLY A 295 12.99 3.68 -8.03
C GLY A 295 13.99 4.40 -8.93
N ALA A 296 13.74 4.42 -10.23
CA ALA A 296 14.55 5.14 -11.21
C ALA A 296 14.55 6.65 -10.92
N ALA A 297 13.38 7.25 -10.69
CA ALA A 297 13.26 8.67 -10.40
C ALA A 297 14.00 9.07 -9.11
N LEU A 298 13.93 8.24 -8.06
CA LEU A 298 14.65 8.48 -6.80
C LEU A 298 16.17 8.38 -6.97
N VAL A 299 16.65 7.39 -7.71
CA VAL A 299 18.08 7.25 -8.02
C VAL A 299 18.56 8.43 -8.86
N LEU A 300 17.81 8.82 -9.89
CA LEU A 300 18.12 10.00 -10.70
C LEU A 300 18.12 11.28 -9.85
N ALA A 301 17.13 11.47 -8.98
CA ALA A 301 17.10 12.61 -8.06
C ALA A 301 18.32 12.63 -7.13
N ARG A 302 18.73 11.48 -6.59
CA ARG A 302 19.89 11.37 -5.71
C ARG A 302 21.21 11.71 -6.42
N VAL A 303 21.36 11.27 -7.68
CA VAL A 303 22.59 11.41 -8.47
C VAL A 303 22.69 12.79 -9.12
N LEU A 304 21.58 13.32 -9.63
CA LEU A 304 21.57 14.54 -10.44
C LEU A 304 21.30 15.81 -9.62
N LEU A 305 20.50 15.73 -8.56
CA LEU A 305 19.93 16.91 -7.89
C LEU A 305 20.48 17.22 -6.50
N LEU A 306 21.22 16.30 -5.87
CA LEU A 306 21.78 16.47 -4.53
C LEU A 306 23.31 16.53 -4.52
N GLU A 307 23.86 17.50 -3.79
CA GLU A 307 25.30 17.73 -3.61
C GLU A 307 25.78 17.44 -2.18
N PRO A 308 26.89 16.72 -1.96
CA PRO A 308 27.82 16.25 -2.98
C PRO A 308 27.20 15.11 -3.79
N ARG A 309 27.41 15.17 -5.10
CA ARG A 309 27.06 14.07 -5.98
C ARG A 309 27.77 12.82 -5.47
N PRO A 310 27.07 11.69 -5.34
CA PRO A 310 27.70 10.48 -4.81
C PRO A 310 28.82 10.09 -5.78
N LYS A 311 30.07 10.16 -5.32
CA LYS A 311 31.19 9.57 -6.05
C LYS A 311 31.03 8.07 -5.94
N LEU A 312 30.34 7.48 -6.91
CA LEU A 312 30.18 6.03 -6.98
C LEU A 312 31.57 5.42 -7.13
N PRO A 313 32.03 4.59 -6.19
CA PRO A 313 33.32 3.95 -6.34
C PRO A 313 33.27 3.02 -7.58
N PRO A 314 34.40 2.69 -8.22
CA PRO A 314 34.43 1.80 -9.38
C PRO A 314 33.76 0.44 -9.13
N ASN A 315 33.71 0.00 -7.87
CA ASN A 315 33.06 -1.23 -7.43
C ASN A 315 31.64 -1.04 -6.89
N TRP A 316 30.98 0.10 -7.15
CA TRP A 316 29.60 0.34 -6.72
C TRP A 316 28.61 -0.76 -7.13
N PRO A 317 28.70 -1.40 -8.32
CA PRO A 317 27.77 -2.47 -8.67
C PRO A 317 27.96 -3.68 -7.75
N ARG A 318 29.21 -4.00 -7.39
CA ARG A 318 29.52 -5.08 -6.44
C ARG A 318 29.01 -4.77 -5.03
N LYS A 319 28.98 -3.49 -4.63
CA LYS A 319 28.44 -3.06 -3.34
C LYS A 319 26.92 -3.03 -3.32
N ALA A 320 26.28 -2.69 -4.44
CA ALA A 320 24.82 -2.67 -4.60
C ALA A 320 24.25 -4.08 -4.82
N ALA A 321 25.03 -5.00 -5.42
CA ALA A 321 24.57 -6.34 -5.80
C ALA A 321 23.93 -7.12 -4.65
N PRO A 322 24.48 -7.17 -3.42
CA PRO A 322 23.82 -7.89 -2.32
C PRO A 322 22.42 -7.37 -1.99
N TYR A 323 22.18 -6.06 -2.08
CA TYR A 323 20.84 -5.48 -1.84
C TYR A 323 19.87 -5.88 -2.95
N ALA A 324 20.31 -5.74 -4.21
CA ALA A 324 19.52 -6.10 -5.37
C ALA A 324 19.22 -7.61 -5.41
N ILE A 325 20.23 -8.45 -5.16
CA ILE A 325 20.10 -9.90 -5.05
C ILE A 325 19.13 -10.26 -3.92
N GLY A 326 19.23 -9.63 -2.75
CA GLY A 326 18.30 -9.86 -1.65
C GLY A 326 16.86 -9.55 -2.04
N ALA A 327 16.62 -8.37 -2.63
CA ALA A 327 15.29 -7.96 -3.08
C ALA A 327 14.73 -8.89 -4.19
N VAL A 328 15.54 -9.19 -5.21
CA VAL A 328 15.17 -10.08 -6.31
C VAL A 328 14.93 -11.50 -5.82
N ALA A 329 15.76 -12.01 -4.91
CA ALA A 329 15.58 -13.35 -4.32
C ALA A 329 14.26 -13.43 -3.54
N VAL A 330 13.91 -12.40 -2.76
CA VAL A 330 12.63 -12.34 -2.05
C VAL A 330 11.47 -12.36 -3.04
N VAL A 331 11.50 -11.54 -4.09
CA VAL A 331 10.46 -11.53 -5.12
C VAL A 331 10.37 -12.90 -5.81
N ALA A 332 11.50 -13.44 -6.27
CA ALA A 332 11.55 -14.71 -6.97
C ALA A 332 11.03 -15.86 -6.11
N LEU A 333 11.51 -15.98 -4.86
CA LEU A 333 11.08 -17.04 -3.94
C LEU A 333 9.62 -16.90 -3.54
N ALA A 334 9.15 -15.68 -3.25
CA ALA A 334 7.76 -15.43 -2.86
C ALA A 334 6.80 -15.68 -4.03
N THR A 335 7.23 -15.42 -5.27
CA THR A 335 6.35 -15.49 -6.45
C THR A 335 6.58 -16.76 -7.28
N VAL A 336 7.51 -17.66 -6.93
CA VAL A 336 7.82 -18.83 -7.74
C VAL A 336 6.59 -19.71 -8.02
N GLN A 337 5.71 -19.84 -7.03
CA GLN A 337 4.45 -20.57 -7.16
C GLN A 337 3.42 -19.86 -8.06
N GLU A 338 3.67 -18.59 -8.38
CA GLU A 338 2.81 -17.72 -9.16
C GLU A 338 3.23 -17.63 -10.63
N TRP A 339 4.40 -18.14 -11.03
CA TRP A 339 4.97 -17.83 -12.35
C TRP A 339 4.13 -18.34 -13.53
N SER A 340 3.56 -19.54 -13.44
CA SER A 340 2.63 -20.05 -14.47
C SER A 340 1.44 -19.12 -14.61
N ARG A 341 0.84 -18.77 -13.47
CA ARG A 341 -0.31 -17.90 -13.37
C ARG A 341 -0.03 -16.48 -13.87
N ILE A 342 1.13 -15.94 -13.52
CA ILE A 342 1.61 -14.63 -13.98
C ILE A 342 1.82 -14.65 -15.50
N ALA A 343 2.35 -15.73 -16.05
CA ALA A 343 2.51 -15.91 -17.49
C ALA A 343 1.16 -16.02 -18.21
N ASP A 344 0.16 -16.65 -17.59
CA ASP A 344 -1.21 -16.70 -18.12
C ASP A 344 -1.89 -15.33 -18.05
N PHE A 345 -1.74 -14.62 -16.92
CA PHE A 345 -2.31 -13.28 -16.73
C PHE A 345 -1.70 -12.24 -17.68
N SER A 346 -0.40 -12.29 -17.92
CA SER A 346 0.28 -11.37 -18.86
C SER A 346 -0.14 -11.61 -20.31
N ARG A 347 -0.48 -12.86 -20.68
CA ARG A 347 -1.01 -13.21 -22.00
C ARG A 347 -2.48 -12.83 -22.17
N VAL A 348 -3.25 -12.73 -21.09
CA VAL A 348 -4.71 -12.58 -21.13
C VAL A 348 -5.17 -11.14 -20.86
N SER A 349 -4.59 -10.42 -19.89
CA SER A 349 -5.21 -9.19 -19.34
C SER A 349 -4.38 -7.92 -19.51
N ALA A 350 -3.04 -7.99 -19.41
CA ALA A 350 -2.19 -6.79 -19.46
C ALA A 350 -2.04 -6.20 -20.87
N LEU A 351 -2.43 -6.93 -21.91
CA LEU A 351 -2.20 -6.58 -23.32
C LEU A 351 -3.44 -6.66 -24.21
N ASN A 352 -4.61 -7.04 -23.68
CA ASN A 352 -5.84 -7.22 -24.49
C ASN A 352 -7.10 -6.72 -23.78
N PRO A 353 -7.35 -5.39 -23.77
CA PRO A 353 -8.54 -4.79 -23.19
C PRO A 353 -9.86 -5.27 -23.83
N GLU A 354 -9.80 -5.67 -25.11
CA GLU A 354 -10.95 -6.09 -25.92
C GLU A 354 -11.61 -7.39 -25.40
N ARG A 355 -10.87 -8.23 -24.65
CA ARG A 355 -11.35 -9.56 -24.23
C ARG A 355 -12.27 -9.52 -22.99
N PHE A 356 -12.22 -8.45 -22.20
CA PHE A 356 -12.99 -8.31 -20.94
C PHE A 356 -14.14 -7.31 -21.03
N GLY A 357 -14.46 -6.81 -22.23
CA GLY A 357 -15.70 -6.07 -22.49
C GLY A 357 -15.77 -4.64 -21.93
N SER A 358 -14.73 -4.14 -21.26
CA SER A 358 -14.62 -2.75 -20.84
C SER A 358 -13.17 -2.34 -20.61
N GLN A 359 -12.71 -1.26 -21.25
CA GLN A 359 -11.41 -0.64 -20.97
C GLN A 359 -11.40 0.17 -19.66
N LEU A 360 -12.57 0.35 -19.03
CA LEU A 360 -12.81 1.29 -17.95
C LEU A 360 -13.44 0.65 -16.71
N GLY A 361 -13.52 -0.69 -16.66
CA GLY A 361 -14.18 -1.42 -15.58
C GLY A 361 -15.62 -0.95 -15.35
N ASN A 362 -15.92 -0.53 -14.12
CA ASN A 362 -17.23 -0.06 -13.64
C ASN A 362 -17.55 1.40 -13.98
N LEU A 363 -16.66 2.10 -14.69
CA LEU A 363 -16.90 3.48 -15.06
C LEU A 363 -17.78 3.62 -16.30
N ARG A 364 -18.53 4.72 -16.35
CA ARG A 364 -19.23 5.17 -17.55
C ARG A 364 -18.31 5.85 -18.58
N GLY A 365 -17.16 6.35 -18.15
CA GLY A 365 -16.20 7.08 -18.98
C GLY A 365 -14.92 7.33 -18.19
N SER A 366 -13.85 7.78 -18.87
CA SER A 366 -12.58 8.09 -18.21
C SER A 366 -12.77 9.11 -17.08
N LEU A 367 -12.14 8.86 -15.93
CA LEU A 367 -12.13 9.83 -14.83
C LEU A 367 -11.45 11.13 -15.24
N SER A 368 -11.88 12.23 -14.62
CA SER A 368 -11.21 13.50 -14.78
C SER A 368 -9.83 13.43 -14.11
N PRO A 369 -8.74 13.89 -14.76
CA PRO A 369 -7.42 13.97 -14.12
C PRO A 369 -7.42 14.82 -12.83
N LEU A 370 -8.37 15.75 -12.71
CA LEU A 370 -8.53 16.57 -11.51
C LEU A 370 -9.03 15.77 -10.29
N GLU A 371 -9.66 14.61 -10.50
CA GLU A 371 -10.13 13.75 -9.41
C GLU A 371 -8.98 13.09 -8.65
N VAL A 372 -7.78 13.00 -9.27
CA VAL A 372 -6.52 12.61 -8.61
C VAL A 372 -6.17 13.56 -7.46
N LEU A 373 -6.63 14.81 -7.53
CA LEU A 373 -6.43 15.81 -6.47
C LEU A 373 -7.40 15.61 -5.28
N GLY A 374 -8.22 14.57 -5.29
CA GLY A 374 -9.14 14.24 -4.21
C GLY A 374 -10.37 15.14 -4.16
N ILE A 375 -10.73 15.76 -5.28
CA ILE A 375 -11.93 16.59 -5.41
C ILE A 375 -12.85 15.90 -6.39
N TRP A 376 -14.05 15.57 -5.93
CA TRP A 376 -15.01 14.81 -6.71
C TRP A 376 -16.35 15.53 -6.74
N PRO A 377 -17.00 15.59 -7.90
CA PRO A 377 -18.20 16.40 -8.10
C PRO A 377 -19.47 15.71 -7.55
N SER A 378 -19.39 14.41 -7.29
CA SER A 378 -20.50 13.58 -6.87
C SER A 378 -20.02 12.45 -5.95
N GLY A 379 -20.90 11.99 -5.06
CA GLY A 379 -20.73 10.73 -4.32
C GLY A 379 -20.86 9.50 -5.24
N ASP A 380 -21.43 9.67 -6.44
CA ASP A 380 -21.43 8.68 -7.50
C ASP A 380 -20.32 8.98 -8.50
N PHE A 381 -19.23 8.22 -8.41
CA PHE A 381 -18.05 8.29 -9.27
C PHE A 381 -18.34 8.02 -10.76
N ARG A 382 -19.53 7.52 -11.10
CA ARG A 382 -19.95 7.29 -12.49
C ARG A 382 -20.53 8.56 -13.13
N VAL A 383 -20.72 9.62 -12.36
CA VAL A 383 -21.35 10.87 -12.78
C VAL A 383 -20.25 11.89 -13.07
N THR A 384 -20.32 12.52 -14.26
CA THR A 384 -19.32 13.53 -14.64
C THR A 384 -19.47 14.80 -13.81
N ALA A 385 -18.45 15.67 -13.82
CA ALA A 385 -18.47 16.89 -13.04
C ALA A 385 -19.62 17.87 -13.36
N GLY A 386 -20.17 17.81 -14.58
CA GLY A 386 -21.34 18.62 -14.97
C GLY A 386 -22.67 18.07 -14.45
N ASP A 387 -22.73 16.78 -14.15
CA ASP A 387 -23.95 16.06 -13.78
C ASP A 387 -24.02 15.75 -12.26
N GLY A 388 -22.99 16.16 -11.52
CA GLY A 388 -22.84 15.88 -10.09
C GLY A 388 -23.80 16.70 -9.21
N GLY A 389 -23.97 16.25 -7.95
CA GLY A 389 -24.82 16.94 -6.98
C GLY A 389 -24.24 18.27 -6.46
N LEU A 390 -22.95 18.53 -6.70
CA LEU A 390 -22.30 19.80 -6.37
C LEU A 390 -22.24 20.72 -7.59
N PRO A 391 -22.39 22.06 -7.42
CA PRO A 391 -22.15 22.99 -8.50
C PRO A 391 -20.74 22.81 -9.06
N ALA A 392 -20.61 22.74 -10.39
CA ALA A 392 -19.31 22.55 -11.07
C ALA A 392 -18.24 23.55 -10.59
N LEU A 393 -18.65 24.78 -10.22
CA LEU A 393 -17.77 25.79 -9.63
C LEU A 393 -17.05 25.29 -8.35
N VAL A 394 -17.74 24.57 -7.47
CA VAL A 394 -17.16 24.02 -6.23
C VAL A 394 -16.12 22.96 -6.56
N PHE A 395 -16.41 22.09 -7.53
CA PHE A 395 -15.45 21.10 -8.02
C PHE A 395 -14.18 21.76 -8.57
N TYR A 396 -14.31 22.74 -9.48
CA TYR A 396 -13.14 23.42 -10.05
C TYR A 396 -12.39 24.27 -9.02
N ALA A 397 -13.08 24.92 -8.09
CA ALA A 397 -12.44 25.67 -7.01
C ALA A 397 -11.66 24.76 -6.06
N GLY A 398 -12.23 23.59 -5.72
CA GLY A 398 -11.53 22.57 -4.95
C GLY A 398 -10.30 22.05 -5.70
N ALA A 399 -10.44 21.75 -6.98
CA ALA A 399 -9.32 21.29 -7.82
C ALA A 399 -8.21 22.33 -7.91
N ALA A 400 -8.56 23.61 -8.06
CA ALA A 400 -7.60 24.72 -8.06
C ALA A 400 -6.87 24.85 -6.71
N LEU A 401 -7.58 24.73 -5.59
CA LEU A 401 -6.99 24.73 -4.25
C LEU A 401 -6.02 23.56 -4.07
N ALA A 402 -6.41 22.35 -4.48
CA ALA A 402 -5.58 21.17 -4.35
C ALA A 402 -4.35 21.22 -5.27
N ALA A 403 -4.49 21.75 -6.49
CA ALA A 403 -3.38 22.01 -7.40
C ALA A 403 -2.41 23.05 -6.80
N ALA A 404 -2.92 24.14 -6.23
CA ALA A 404 -2.10 25.12 -5.53
C ALA A 404 -1.35 24.51 -4.35
N ALA A 405 -2.02 23.68 -3.54
CA ALA A 405 -1.40 22.97 -2.43
C ALA A 405 -0.30 22.00 -2.90
N LEU A 406 -0.52 21.27 -3.99
CA LEU A 406 0.46 20.39 -4.61
C LEU A 406 1.68 21.19 -5.10
N LEU A 407 1.47 22.29 -5.82
CA LEU A 407 2.55 23.16 -6.31
C LEU A 407 3.36 23.78 -5.17
N LEU A 408 2.69 24.24 -4.11
CA LEU A 408 3.34 24.73 -2.90
C LEU A 408 4.15 23.62 -2.20
N GLY A 409 3.59 22.43 -2.10
CA GLY A 409 4.26 21.24 -1.55
C GLY A 409 5.51 20.87 -2.34
N LEU A 410 5.42 20.80 -3.66
CA LEU A 410 6.55 20.53 -4.56
C LEU A 410 7.61 21.64 -4.50
N SER A 411 7.20 22.90 -4.47
CA SER A 411 8.12 24.04 -4.33
C SER A 411 8.84 24.01 -2.98
N SER A 412 8.12 23.72 -1.90
CA SER A 412 8.69 23.57 -0.57
C SER A 412 9.66 22.39 -0.51
N ALA A 413 9.27 21.22 -1.05
CA ALA A 413 10.11 20.03 -1.13
C ALA A 413 11.39 20.30 -1.92
N TRP A 414 11.30 21.02 -3.03
CA TRP A 414 12.46 21.44 -3.82
C TRP A 414 13.38 22.37 -3.03
N ARG A 415 12.84 23.43 -2.40
CA ARG A 415 13.60 24.40 -1.59
C ARG A 415 14.29 23.72 -0.40
N GLN A 416 13.62 22.78 0.25
CA GLN A 416 14.13 22.03 1.39
C GLN A 416 14.97 20.81 0.98
N ARG A 417 15.14 20.56 -0.33
CA ARG A 417 15.83 19.38 -0.89
C ARG A 417 15.26 18.04 -0.40
N GLN A 418 13.99 18.01 -0.01
CA GLN A 418 13.24 16.81 0.37
C GLN A 418 12.63 16.16 -0.87
N LEU A 419 13.48 15.57 -1.70
CA LEU A 419 13.09 15.16 -3.06
C LEU A 419 12.32 13.85 -3.14
N THR A 420 12.22 13.07 -2.06
CA THR A 420 11.62 11.73 -2.07
C THR A 420 10.21 11.70 -2.65
N LEU A 421 9.29 12.43 -2.03
CA LEU A 421 7.88 12.41 -2.44
C LEU A 421 7.66 13.17 -3.75
N ALA A 422 8.45 14.22 -4.02
CA ALA A 422 8.38 14.95 -5.28
C ALA A 422 8.80 14.06 -6.47
N ALA A 423 9.91 13.33 -6.35
CA ALA A 423 10.37 12.41 -7.38
C ALA A 423 9.38 11.24 -7.57
N ALA A 424 8.84 10.69 -6.48
CA ALA A 424 7.82 9.65 -6.56
C ALA A 424 6.53 10.15 -7.25
N ALA A 425 6.05 11.35 -6.91
CA ALA A 425 4.88 11.96 -7.53
C ALA A 425 5.08 12.20 -9.04
N VAL A 426 6.25 12.72 -9.44
CA VAL A 426 6.60 12.90 -10.86
C VAL A 426 6.63 11.54 -11.58
N ALA A 427 7.21 10.51 -10.97
CA ALA A 427 7.26 9.17 -11.58
C ALA A 427 5.87 8.56 -11.77
N VAL A 428 5.02 8.61 -10.73
CA VAL A 428 3.64 8.12 -10.80
C VAL A 428 2.84 8.90 -11.85
N GLY A 429 2.96 10.24 -11.86
CA GLY A 429 2.33 11.08 -12.87
C GLY A 429 2.79 10.79 -14.29
N ALA A 430 4.08 10.50 -14.49
CA ALA A 430 4.64 10.13 -15.79
C ALA A 430 4.15 8.76 -16.27
N VAL A 431 4.10 7.76 -15.38
CA VAL A 431 3.53 6.43 -15.72
C VAL A 431 2.05 6.56 -16.06
N TRP A 432 1.26 7.25 -15.22
CA TRP A 432 -0.15 7.50 -15.49
C TRP A 432 -0.36 8.24 -16.82
N GLY A 433 0.41 9.30 -17.06
CA GLY A 433 0.31 10.07 -18.30
C GLY A 433 0.70 9.27 -19.54
N LEU A 434 1.73 8.42 -19.44
CA LEU A 434 2.09 7.49 -20.52
C LEU A 434 0.96 6.49 -20.80
N LEU A 435 0.40 5.87 -19.76
CA LEU A 435 -0.71 4.92 -19.89
C LEU A 435 -1.96 5.58 -20.48
N ALA A 436 -2.25 6.83 -20.10
CA ALA A 436 -3.35 7.62 -20.68
C ALA A 436 -3.17 7.90 -22.18
N LEU A 437 -1.93 7.94 -22.68
CA LEU A 437 -1.63 8.19 -24.10
C LEU A 437 -1.69 6.92 -24.94
N ILE A 438 -1.28 5.77 -24.38
CA ILE A 438 -1.13 4.51 -25.14
C ILE A 438 -2.28 3.52 -24.90
N GLY A 439 -3.17 3.80 -23.95
CA GLY A 439 -4.26 2.91 -23.59
C GLY A 439 -5.19 3.54 -22.54
N SER A 440 -5.72 2.72 -21.65
CA SER A 440 -6.51 3.19 -20.50
C SER A 440 -5.59 3.44 -19.31
N PRO A 441 -5.67 4.59 -18.62
CA PRO A 441 -4.89 4.87 -17.42
C PRO A 441 -5.40 4.17 -16.15
N TYR A 442 -6.32 3.20 -16.32
CA TYR A 442 -6.83 2.32 -15.27
C TYR A 442 -5.87 1.20 -14.92
#